data_AF-A0A2H0SJD5-F1
#
_entry.id   AF-A0A2H0SJD5-F1
#
_cell.length_a   1.000
_cell.length_b   1.000
_cell.length_c   1.000
_cell.angle_alpha   90.00
_cell.angle_beta   90.00
_cell.angle_gamma   90.00
#
_symmetry.space_group_name_H-M   'P 1'
#
loop_
_entity.id
_entity.type
_entity.pdbx_description
1 polymer ?
#
loop_
_entity_poly.entity_id
_entity_poly.type
_entity_poly.pdbx_seq_one_letter_code
_entity_poly.pdbx_strand_id
1 'polypeptide(L)'
;MQQQLELVGAASQTIGEITVAYTALSVHYRVRHEHKINSSVFREMRREHVLGMVGVVLLLAGFMLDQWQLITAALGPKLGL
;
A
#
# COMPACT_ATOMS: atom_id res chain seq x y z
N MET A 1 -4.71 -24.07 -13.38
CA MET A 1 -4.36 -24.22 -11.95
C MET A 1 -3.18 -23.34 -11.57
N GLN A 2 -2.09 -23.29 -12.34
CA GLN A 2 -0.94 -22.37 -12.10
C GLN A 2 -1.36 -20.90 -11.94
N GLN A 3 -2.21 -20.38 -12.85
CA GLN A 3 -2.70 -19.00 -12.81
C GLN A 3 -3.46 -18.63 -11.52
N GLN A 4 -4.16 -19.58 -10.88
CA GLN A 4 -4.87 -19.31 -9.62
C GLN A 4 -3.90 -19.21 -8.43
N LEU A 5 -2.84 -20.01 -8.42
CA LEU A 5 -1.81 -19.96 -7.37
C LEU A 5 -0.99 -18.68 -7.47
N GLU A 6 -0.69 -18.23 -8.68
CA GLU A 6 0.00 -16.95 -8.93
C GLU A 6 -0.80 -15.75 -8.41
N LEU A 7 -2.10 -15.69 -8.69
CA LEU A 7 -2.98 -14.63 -8.18
C LEU A 7 -3.05 -14.62 -6.66
N VAL A 8 -3.22 -15.78 -6.03
CA VAL A 8 -3.26 -15.89 -4.55
C VAL A 8 -1.92 -15.50 -3.94
N GLY A 9 -0.81 -15.88 -4.57
CA GLY A 9 0.54 -15.48 -4.16
C GLY A 9 0.74 -13.96 -4.22
N ALA A 10 0.44 -13.35 -5.37
CA ALA A 10 0.56 -11.90 -5.57
C ALA A 10 -0.35 -11.10 -4.63
N ALA A 11 -1.58 -11.56 -4.41
CA ALA A 11 -2.52 -10.94 -3.48
C ALA A 11 -2.02 -11.04 -2.03
N SER A 12 -1.55 -12.23 -1.61
CA SER A 12 -1.02 -12.45 -0.26
C SER A 12 0.22 -11.58 0.00
N GLN A 13 1.12 -11.47 -0.98
CA GLN A 13 2.29 -10.60 -0.89
C GLN A 13 1.88 -9.13 -0.74
N THR A 14 0.99 -8.65 -1.60
CA THR A 14 0.49 -7.26 -1.57
C THR A 14 -0.16 -6.93 -0.23
N ILE A 15 -1.00 -7.82 0.30
CA ILE A 15 -1.64 -7.66 1.61
C ILE A 15 -0.59 -7.60 2.73
N GLY A 16 0.42 -8.48 2.68
CA GLY A 16 1.53 -8.48 3.64
C GLY A 16 2.30 -7.16 3.63
N GLU A 17 2.66 -6.67 2.46
CA GLU A 17 3.40 -5.41 2.29
C GLU A 17 2.58 -4.20 2.76
N ILE A 18 1.28 -4.16 2.46
CA ILE A 18 0.36 -3.12 2.98
C ILE A 18 0.27 -3.17 4.51
N THR A 19 0.22 -4.37 5.10
CA THR A 19 0.15 -4.54 6.56
C THR A 19 1.41 -4.02 7.24
N VAL A 20 2.59 -4.31 6.67
CA VAL A 20 3.87 -3.78 7.16
C VAL A 20 3.91 -2.26 7.04
N ALA A 21 3.52 -1.71 5.88
CA ALA A 21 3.49 -0.27 5.66
C ALA A 21 2.52 0.43 6.61
N TYR A 22 1.32 -0.12 6.82
CA TYR A 22 0.35 0.39 7.79
C TYR A 22 0.92 0.39 9.21
N THR A 23 1.59 -0.69 9.61
CA THR A 23 2.22 -0.80 10.93
C THR A 23 3.28 0.29 11.11
N ALA A 24 4.15 0.49 10.13
CA ALA A 24 5.14 1.58 10.15
C ALA A 24 4.47 2.96 10.22
N LEU A 25 3.42 3.21 9.43
CA LEU A 25 2.67 4.47 9.44
C LEU A 25 1.94 4.71 10.78
N SER A 26 1.44 3.66 11.42
CA SER A 26 0.73 3.75 12.70
C SER A 26 1.61 4.29 13.82
N VAL A 27 2.91 3.94 13.81
CA VAL A 27 3.90 4.47 14.74
C VAL A 27 4.04 5.98 14.55
N HIS A 28 4.14 6.45 13.30
CA HIS A 28 4.21 7.89 13.02
C HIS A 28 2.95 8.65 13.47
N TYR A 29 1.77 8.02 13.40
CA TYR A 29 0.54 8.63 13.89
C TYR A 29 0.50 8.75 15.41
N ARG A 30 0.88 7.66 16.11
CA ARG A 30 0.92 7.61 17.59
C ARG A 30 1.93 8.60 18.16
N VAL A 31 3.15 8.59 17.62
CA VAL A 31 4.23 9.49 18.06
C VAL A 31 3.88 10.95 17.82
N ARG A 32 3.16 11.26 16.72
CA ARG A 32 2.69 12.63 16.48
C ARG A 32 1.72 13.15 17.55
N HIS A 33 0.96 12.26 18.20
CA HIS A 33 0.02 12.65 19.27
C HIS A 33 0.69 12.90 20.62
N GLU A 34 1.89 12.36 20.86
CA GLU A 34 2.54 12.45 22.18
C GLU A 34 3.12 13.84 22.50
N HIS A 35 3.23 14.77 21.54
CA HIS A 35 3.65 16.19 21.69
C HIS A 35 4.93 16.49 22.50
N LYS A 36 5.63 15.46 23.02
CA LYS A 36 6.86 15.56 23.81
C LYS A 36 8.13 15.61 22.96
N ILE A 37 8.00 15.49 21.63
CA ILE A 37 9.14 15.37 20.72
C ILE A 37 9.46 16.70 20.03
N ASN A 38 10.74 16.96 19.81
CA ASN A 38 11.24 18.18 19.15
C ASN A 38 10.63 18.37 17.75
N SER A 39 10.28 19.62 17.43
CA SER A 39 9.77 20.06 16.12
C SER A 39 10.61 19.60 14.91
N SER A 40 11.94 19.45 15.07
CA SER A 40 12.81 18.94 13.99
C SER A 40 12.48 17.50 13.62
N VAL A 41 12.24 16.64 14.62
CA VAL A 41 11.87 15.23 14.43
C VAL A 41 10.49 15.12 13.81
N PHE A 42 9.53 15.95 14.24
CA PHE A 42 8.20 16.00 13.64
C PHE A 42 8.22 16.30 12.13
N ARG A 43 9.13 17.17 11.68
CA ARG A 43 9.29 17.49 10.27
C ARG A 43 9.83 16.30 9.48
N GLU A 44 10.79 15.57 10.04
CA GLU A 44 11.36 14.38 9.41
C GLU A 44 10.33 13.25 9.34
N MET A 45 9.62 12.99 10.44
CA MET A 45 8.54 11.98 10.48
C MET A 45 7.42 12.27 9.49
N ARG A 46 7.13 13.55 9.18
CA ARG A 46 6.15 13.90 8.14
C ARG A 46 6.66 13.52 6.75
N ARG A 47 7.95 13.71 6.47
CA ARG A 47 8.56 13.29 5.19
C ARG A 47 8.54 11.77 5.06
N GLU A 48 8.93 11.05 6.10
CA GLU A 48 8.90 9.58 6.14
C GLU A 48 7.49 9.03 5.95
N HIS A 49 6.48 9.62 6.60
CA HIS A 49 5.09 9.22 6.43
C HIS A 49 4.59 9.43 5.00
N VAL A 50 4.97 10.55 4.35
CA VAL A 50 4.63 10.81 2.95
C VAL A 50 5.32 9.81 2.02
N LEU A 51 6.62 9.55 2.23
CA LEU A 51 7.36 8.55 1.45
C LEU A 51 6.76 7.15 1.61
N GLY A 52 6.38 6.76 2.83
CA GLY A 52 5.70 5.50 3.09
C GLY A 52 4.34 5.40 2.39
N MET A 53 3.55 6.49 2.39
CA MET A 53 2.28 6.53 1.67
C MET A 53 2.47 6.44 0.15
N VAL A 54 3.46 7.14 -0.41
CA VAL A 54 3.82 7.03 -1.83
C VAL A 54 4.23 5.59 -2.17
N GLY A 55 5.01 4.94 -1.31
CA GLY A 55 5.37 3.54 -1.44
C GLY A 55 4.15 2.63 -1.53
N VAL A 56 3.18 2.78 -0.63
CA VAL A 56 1.92 2.01 -0.65
C VAL A 56 1.13 2.23 -1.96
N VAL A 57 1.05 3.47 -2.44
CA VAL A 57 0.36 3.79 -3.70
C VAL A 57 1.04 3.11 -4.89
N LEU A 58 2.38 3.14 -4.95
CA LEU A 58 3.13 2.46 -6.01
C LEU A 58 2.94 0.94 -5.96
N LEU A 59 2.87 0.37 -4.76
CA LEU A 59 2.65 -1.06 -4.54
C LEU A 59 1.28 -1.49 -5.08
N LEU A 60 0.24 -0.74 -4.74
CA LEU A 60 -1.12 -0.97 -5.25
C LEU A 60 -1.19 -0.80 -6.77
N ALA A 61 -0.52 0.21 -7.32
CA ALA A 61 -0.45 0.43 -8.76
C ALA A 61 0.28 -0.74 -9.46
N GLY A 62 1.38 -1.23 -8.88
CA GLY A 62 2.11 -2.40 -9.39
C GLY A 62 1.24 -3.65 -9.43
N PHE A 63 0.50 -3.95 -8.35
CA PHE A 63 -0.43 -5.06 -8.31
C PHE A 63 -1.55 -4.92 -9.36
N MET A 64 -2.11 -3.71 -9.53
CA MET A 64 -3.13 -3.43 -10.54
C MET A 64 -2.61 -3.64 -11.97
N LEU A 65 -1.36 -3.26 -12.24
CA LEU A 65 -0.74 -3.45 -13.55
C LEU A 65 -0.43 -4.93 -13.83
N ASP A 66 0.12 -5.63 -12.84
CA ASP A 66 0.45 -7.06 -12.95
C ASP A 66 -0.80 -7.91 -13.20
N GLN A 67 -1.91 -7.56 -12.55
CA GLN A 67 -3.18 -8.27 -12.65
C GLN A 67 -4.18 -7.62 -13.63
N TRP A 68 -3.72 -6.69 -14.49
CA TRP A 68 -4.58 -5.84 -15.32
C TRP A 68 -5.59 -6.62 -16.16
N GLN A 69 -5.15 -7.69 -16.84
CA GLN A 69 -6.02 -8.51 -17.69
C GLN A 69 -7.19 -9.15 -16.92
N LEU A 70 -6.93 -9.60 -15.69
CA LEU A 70 -7.96 -10.20 -14.83
C LEU A 70 -8.94 -9.15 -14.31
N ILE A 71 -8.43 -7.98 -13.96
CA ILE A 71 -9.23 -6.84 -13.50
C ILE A 71 -10.18 -6.37 -14.62
N THR A 72 -9.68 -6.19 -15.83
CA THR A 72 -10.51 -5.80 -16.99
C THR A 72 -11.51 -6.88 -17.35
N ALA A 73 -11.16 -8.16 -17.26
CA ALA A 73 -12.12 -9.24 -17.52
C ALA A 73 -13.26 -9.28 -16.49
N ALA A 74 -13.00 -8.91 -15.23
CA ALA A 74 -13.99 -8.91 -14.16
C ALA A 74 -14.82 -7.62 -14.09
N LEU A 75 -14.21 -6.47 -14.34
CA LEU A 75 -14.83 -5.14 -14.19
C LEU A 75 -15.20 -4.46 -15.51
N GLY A 76 -14.57 -4.83 -16.64
CA GLY A 76 -14.87 -4.27 -17.96
C GLY A 76 -16.36 -4.32 -18.33
N PRO A 77 -17.05 -5.47 -18.15
CA PRO A 77 -18.48 -5.57 -18.41
C PRO A 77 -19.35 -4.63 -17.56
N LYS A 78 -18.87 -4.23 -16.37
CA LYS A 78 -19.58 -3.32 -15.45
C LYS A 78 -19.20 -1.85 -15.64
N LEU A 79 -18.04 -1.58 -16.24
CA LEU A 79 -17.50 -0.24 -16.48
C LEU A 79 -17.70 0.23 -17.94
N GLY A 80 -18.26 -0.61 -18.81
CA GLY A 80 -18.44 -0.30 -20.23
C GLY A 80 -17.14 -0.26 -21.02
N LEU A 81 -16.11 -0.96 -20.52
CA LEU A 81 -14.79 -1.15 -21.15
C LEU A 81 -14.72 -2.49 -21.86
#